data_AF-A0A0M0LFN0-F1
#
_entry.id   AF-A0A0M0LFN0-F1
#
_cell.length_a   1.000
_cell.length_b   1.000
_cell.length_c   1.000
_cell.angle_alpha   90.00
_cell.angle_beta   90.00
_cell.angle_gamma   90.00
#
_symmetry.space_group_name_H-M   'P 1'
#
loop_
_entity.id
_entity.type
_entity.pdbx_description
1 polymer ?
#
loop_
_entity_poly.entity_id
_entity_poly.type
_entity_poly.pdbx_seq_one_letter_code
_entity_poly.pdbx_strand_id
1 'polypeptide(L)'
;MPAPLTTGVLRERISDMEIGDYIATCGIPTKGYFAGTGGKSELALTGSTGEDYTNYFWYMIKVSRGLLIADRVVMHTHSWDSLNLNKNIQGYLQENEFEEGLTIFRRSLRGGVAFADEYGNLSLIDKGYGAWPKNNEWDKHIVNFPKSKIQLGRTLDDVFHYTNAYTWCQETPVNGQVNSGGTTSTGINTNRISRGKQYENANSLFAAPSKLLDPLWGFRPVFEYRE
;
A
#
# COMPACT_ATOMS: atom_id res chain seq x y z
N MET A 1 -12.53 -14.67 -3.58
CA MET A 1 -12.44 -14.09 -2.23
C MET A 1 -13.28 -12.82 -2.25
N PRO A 2 -13.70 -12.24 -1.12
CA PRO A 2 -14.60 -11.09 -1.20
C PRO A 2 -13.84 -9.84 -1.66
N ALA A 3 -14.51 -9.04 -2.47
CA ALA A 3 -14.15 -7.64 -2.73
C ALA A 3 -13.94 -6.87 -1.40
N PRO A 4 -13.18 -5.77 -1.40
CA PRO A 4 -12.96 -4.97 -0.19
C PRO A 4 -14.30 -4.56 0.44
N LEU A 5 -14.45 -4.76 1.74
CA LEU A 5 -15.73 -4.57 2.44
C LEU A 5 -15.98 -3.09 2.80
N THR A 6 -15.95 -2.23 1.78
CA THR A 6 -16.34 -0.82 1.88
C THR A 6 -17.85 -0.65 1.71
N THR A 7 -18.39 0.50 2.11
CA THR A 7 -19.78 0.88 1.80
C THR A 7 -19.93 1.45 0.38
N GLY A 8 -18.83 1.57 -0.37
CA GLY A 8 -18.86 1.99 -1.77
C GLY A 8 -19.29 0.84 -2.67
N VAL A 9 -19.28 1.09 -3.97
CA VAL A 9 -19.68 0.12 -4.99
C VAL A 9 -18.54 -0.17 -5.95
N LEU A 10 -18.62 -1.32 -6.61
CA LEU A 10 -17.76 -1.64 -7.75
C LEU A 10 -18.08 -0.69 -8.90
N ARG A 11 -17.06 -0.01 -9.42
CA ARG A 11 -17.15 0.87 -10.60
C ARG A 11 -16.39 0.29 -11.78
N GLU A 12 -16.78 0.75 -12.97
CA GLU A 12 -16.10 0.43 -14.24
C GLU A 12 -15.19 1.57 -14.71
N ARG A 13 -15.39 2.78 -14.18
CA ARG A 13 -14.64 3.99 -14.52
C ARG A 13 -14.23 4.75 -13.28
N ILE A 14 -13.02 5.28 -13.28
CA ILE A 14 -12.45 6.12 -12.21
C ILE A 14 -13.23 7.43 -12.06
N SER A 15 -13.69 7.98 -13.19
CA SER A 15 -14.48 9.21 -13.24
C SER A 15 -15.80 9.12 -12.47
N ASP A 16 -16.36 7.92 -12.33
CA ASP A 16 -17.61 7.65 -11.60
C ASP A 16 -17.38 7.26 -10.12
N MET A 17 -16.13 7.11 -9.69
CA MET A 17 -15.81 6.66 -8.34
C MET A 17 -15.97 7.78 -7.32
N GLU A 18 -16.64 7.47 -6.22
CA GLU A 18 -16.62 8.24 -4.98
C GLU A 18 -15.61 7.64 -3.98
N ILE A 19 -15.24 8.41 -2.94
CA ILE A 19 -14.40 7.85 -1.87
C ILE A 19 -15.10 6.63 -1.24
N GLY A 20 -14.39 5.51 -1.21
CA GLY A 20 -14.87 4.20 -0.77
C GLY A 20 -15.33 3.29 -1.89
N ASP A 21 -15.58 3.80 -3.10
CA ASP A 21 -15.78 2.95 -4.28
C ASP A 21 -14.48 2.22 -4.62
N TYR A 22 -14.61 1.11 -5.34
CA TYR A 22 -13.49 0.29 -5.76
C TYR A 22 -13.65 -0.14 -7.21
N ILE A 23 -12.53 -0.39 -7.87
CA ILE A 23 -12.46 -0.82 -9.27
C ILE A 23 -11.59 -2.07 -9.35
N ALA A 24 -12.02 -3.05 -10.15
CA ALA A 24 -11.17 -4.18 -10.44
C ALA A 24 -9.97 -3.71 -11.27
N THR A 25 -8.81 -4.33 -11.07
CA THR A 25 -7.58 -3.99 -11.79
C THR A 25 -6.79 -5.24 -12.01
N CYS A 26 -6.24 -5.41 -13.20
CA CYS A 26 -5.27 -6.47 -13.47
C CYS A 26 -4.00 -5.93 -14.10
N GLY A 27 -2.89 -6.64 -13.89
CA GLY A 27 -1.65 -6.39 -14.61
C GLY A 27 -1.75 -6.97 -16.02
N ILE A 28 -1.22 -6.29 -17.03
CA ILE A 28 -1.05 -6.80 -18.39
C ILE A 28 0.46 -6.83 -18.68
N PRO A 29 1.01 -7.99 -19.07
CA PRO A 29 2.40 -8.08 -19.53
C PRO A 29 2.67 -6.99 -20.58
N THR A 30 3.78 -6.28 -20.46
CA THR A 30 4.23 -5.17 -21.34
C THR A 30 3.32 -3.94 -21.42
N LYS A 31 2.06 -3.99 -20.94
CA LYS A 31 1.10 -2.87 -20.98
C LYS A 31 0.78 -2.26 -19.61
N GLY A 32 1.36 -2.73 -18.51
CA GLY A 32 1.14 -2.12 -17.19
C GLY A 32 -0.15 -2.64 -16.52
N TYR A 33 -1.13 -1.78 -16.26
CA TYR A 33 -2.40 -2.13 -15.59
C TYR A 33 -3.60 -1.68 -16.40
N PHE A 34 -4.72 -2.36 -16.17
CA PHE A 34 -5.98 -2.10 -16.84
C PHE A 34 -7.14 -2.14 -15.84
N ALA A 35 -8.13 -1.27 -16.03
CA ALA A 35 -9.38 -1.29 -15.29
C ALA A 35 -10.25 -2.49 -15.69
N GLY A 36 -10.60 -3.34 -14.73
CA GLY A 36 -11.39 -4.54 -14.95
C GLY A 36 -10.62 -5.83 -14.61
N THR A 37 -11.33 -6.95 -14.73
CA THR A 37 -10.79 -8.27 -14.37
C THR A 37 -9.91 -8.88 -15.45
N GLY A 38 -10.10 -8.47 -16.72
CA GLY A 38 -9.43 -9.08 -17.87
C GLY A 38 -9.74 -10.57 -18.05
N GLY A 39 -10.84 -11.07 -17.48
CA GLY A 39 -11.18 -12.50 -17.46
C GLY A 39 -10.29 -13.35 -16.55
N LYS A 40 -9.49 -12.71 -15.69
CA LYS A 40 -8.51 -13.38 -14.81
C LYS A 40 -9.17 -13.83 -13.52
N SER A 41 -8.48 -14.71 -12.81
CA SER A 41 -8.86 -15.06 -11.43
C SER A 41 -8.46 -13.95 -10.47
N GLU A 42 -9.16 -13.85 -9.35
CA GLU A 42 -8.80 -12.89 -8.30
C GLU A 42 -7.48 -13.31 -7.63
N LEU A 43 -6.61 -12.36 -7.36
CA LEU A 43 -5.35 -12.54 -6.66
C LEU A 43 -5.59 -12.94 -5.20
N ALA A 44 -4.78 -13.83 -4.64
CA ALA A 44 -4.84 -14.14 -3.21
C ALA A 44 -4.58 -12.91 -2.32
N LEU A 45 -5.16 -12.88 -1.11
CA LEU A 45 -4.93 -11.80 -0.13
C LEU A 45 -3.47 -11.67 0.31
N THR A 46 -2.70 -12.76 0.17
CA THR A 46 -1.27 -12.80 0.42
C THR A 46 -0.43 -12.19 -0.71
N GLY A 47 -1.05 -11.83 -1.84
CA GLY A 47 -0.37 -11.45 -3.07
C GLY A 47 0.15 -12.66 -3.85
N SER A 48 1.00 -12.40 -4.85
CA SER A 48 1.71 -13.45 -5.59
C SER A 48 3.22 -13.19 -5.64
N THR A 49 3.94 -14.23 -6.07
CA THR A 49 5.31 -14.11 -6.51
C THR A 49 5.44 -13.22 -7.76
N GLY A 50 6.63 -12.64 -7.90
CA GLY A 50 7.01 -11.52 -8.76
C GLY A 50 6.23 -11.22 -10.03
N GLU A 51 6.17 -12.16 -10.98
CA GLU A 51 5.59 -11.90 -12.31
C GLU A 51 4.18 -12.47 -12.45
N ASP A 52 3.79 -13.34 -11.52
CA ASP A 52 2.51 -14.04 -11.56
C ASP A 52 1.33 -13.10 -11.29
N TYR A 53 1.55 -11.91 -10.71
CA TYR A 53 0.46 -10.95 -10.43
C TYR A 53 -0.24 -10.53 -11.73
N THR A 54 0.44 -10.63 -12.88
CA THR A 54 -0.14 -10.36 -14.20
C THR A 54 -1.15 -11.42 -14.64
N ASN A 55 -1.25 -12.57 -13.96
CA ASN A 55 -2.26 -13.60 -14.21
C ASN A 55 -3.54 -13.41 -13.39
N TYR A 56 -3.59 -12.36 -12.57
CA TYR A 56 -4.70 -12.11 -11.65
C TYR A 56 -5.27 -10.70 -11.79
N PHE A 57 -6.43 -10.49 -11.16
CA PHE A 57 -6.95 -9.16 -10.85
C PHE A 57 -7.03 -8.96 -9.32
N TRP A 58 -7.02 -7.71 -8.88
CA TRP A 58 -7.27 -7.28 -7.50
C TRP A 58 -8.13 -6.01 -7.54
N TYR A 59 -8.36 -5.36 -6.39
CA TYR A 59 -9.16 -4.14 -6.33
C TYR A 59 -8.31 -2.92 -5.96
N MET A 60 -8.58 -1.80 -6.62
CA MET A 60 -8.08 -0.48 -6.25
C MET A 60 -9.22 0.30 -5.61
N ILE A 61 -9.01 0.87 -4.42
CA ILE A 61 -10.01 1.62 -3.66
C ILE A 61 -9.75 3.11 -3.82
N LYS A 62 -10.78 3.91 -4.11
CA LYS A 62 -10.67 5.36 -4.10
C LYS A 62 -10.66 5.88 -2.67
N VAL A 63 -9.52 6.42 -2.26
CA VAL A 63 -9.29 6.89 -0.87
C VAL A 63 -9.26 8.41 -0.77
N SER A 64 -9.09 9.10 -1.90
CA SER A 64 -9.05 10.55 -2.02
C SER A 64 -9.26 10.93 -3.49
N ARG A 65 -9.60 12.19 -3.74
CA ARG A 65 -9.54 12.79 -5.07
C ARG A 65 -8.16 12.55 -5.70
N GLY A 66 -8.15 11.99 -6.91
CA GLY A 66 -6.94 11.70 -7.68
C GLY A 66 -6.07 10.57 -7.12
N LEU A 67 -6.59 9.72 -6.21
CA LEU A 67 -5.78 8.69 -5.55
C LEU A 67 -6.55 7.38 -5.34
N LEU A 68 -6.03 6.30 -5.93
CA LEU A 68 -6.44 4.93 -5.63
C LEU A 68 -5.31 4.17 -4.93
N ILE A 69 -5.67 3.28 -4.01
CA ILE A 69 -4.74 2.37 -3.33
C ILE A 69 -5.22 0.94 -3.52
N ALA A 70 -4.31 0.02 -3.83
CA ALA A 70 -4.65 -1.40 -3.87
C ALA A 70 -5.14 -1.89 -2.50
N ASP A 71 -6.19 -2.69 -2.53
CA ASP A 71 -6.80 -3.30 -1.35
C ASP A 71 -5.91 -4.36 -0.68
N ARG A 72 -4.82 -4.79 -1.33
CA ARG A 72 -3.85 -5.76 -0.80
C ARG A 72 -2.45 -5.52 -1.34
N VAL A 73 -1.46 -6.21 -0.77
CA VAL A 73 -0.15 -6.38 -1.41
C VAL A 73 -0.33 -7.25 -2.65
N VAL A 74 0.11 -6.77 -3.82
CA VAL A 74 -0.11 -7.48 -5.09
C VAL A 74 1.06 -8.39 -5.46
N MET A 75 2.26 -8.04 -5.00
CA MET A 75 3.49 -8.76 -5.30
C MET A 75 4.35 -8.81 -4.05
N HIS A 76 4.85 -9.98 -3.67
CA HIS A 76 5.77 -10.19 -2.57
C HIS A 76 7.06 -10.88 -3.03
N THR A 77 8.00 -11.14 -2.12
CA THR A 77 9.32 -11.72 -2.45
C THR A 77 10.09 -10.83 -3.45
N HIS A 78 9.87 -9.52 -3.36
CA HIS A 78 10.64 -8.50 -4.07
C HIS A 78 11.23 -7.55 -3.06
N SER A 79 12.50 -7.24 -3.26
CA SER A 79 13.21 -6.33 -2.38
C SER A 79 12.83 -4.90 -2.71
N TRP A 80 12.97 -4.01 -1.75
CA TRP A 80 12.79 -2.59 -2.01
C TRP A 80 13.69 -2.12 -3.15
N ASP A 81 14.93 -2.63 -3.22
CA ASP A 81 15.87 -2.31 -4.29
C ASP A 81 15.38 -2.78 -5.67
N SER A 82 14.83 -4.00 -5.79
CA SER A 82 14.27 -4.50 -7.06
C SER A 82 13.03 -3.70 -7.48
N LEU A 83 12.17 -3.36 -6.52
CA LEU A 83 11.02 -2.49 -6.77
C LEU A 83 11.47 -1.10 -7.22
N ASN A 84 12.49 -0.53 -6.59
CA ASN A 84 12.97 0.81 -6.92
C ASN A 84 13.61 0.85 -8.30
N LEU A 85 14.40 -0.18 -8.67
CA LEU A 85 14.98 -0.34 -10.00
C LEU A 85 13.89 -0.35 -11.09
N ASN A 86 12.75 -1.01 -10.80
CA ASN A 86 11.58 -1.07 -11.67
C ASN A 86 10.61 0.12 -11.49
N LYS A 87 11.07 1.18 -10.82
CA LYS A 87 10.30 2.42 -10.57
C LYS A 87 8.98 2.19 -9.83
N ASN A 88 8.84 1.12 -9.04
CA ASN A 88 7.66 0.85 -8.20
C ASN A 88 7.65 1.65 -6.89
N ILE A 89 8.81 2.13 -6.44
CA ILE A 89 8.92 2.89 -5.19
C ILE A 89 8.58 4.36 -5.45
N GLN A 90 9.46 5.10 -6.12
CA GLN A 90 9.30 6.53 -6.40
C GLN A 90 8.29 6.81 -7.51
N GLY A 91 8.08 5.81 -8.36
CA GLY A 91 7.06 5.83 -9.39
C GLY A 91 7.53 6.23 -10.77
N TYR A 92 6.62 6.09 -11.72
CA TYR A 92 6.73 6.58 -13.08
C TYR A 92 5.32 6.76 -13.66
N LEU A 93 5.23 7.55 -14.72
CA LEU A 93 4.01 7.70 -15.49
C LEU A 93 3.74 6.40 -16.24
N GLN A 94 2.58 5.82 -15.99
CA GLN A 94 2.11 4.67 -16.73
C GLN A 94 1.70 5.11 -18.13
N GLU A 95 2.41 4.62 -19.14
CA GLU A 95 2.23 5.00 -20.53
C GLU A 95 0.97 4.42 -21.20
N ASN A 96 0.36 3.41 -20.59
CA ASN A 96 -0.82 2.74 -21.12
C ASN A 96 -2.07 3.10 -20.32
N GLU A 97 -3.14 3.36 -21.05
CA GLU A 97 -4.44 3.79 -20.56
C GLU A 97 -5.07 2.71 -19.68
N PHE A 98 -4.93 2.89 -18.35
CA PHE A 98 -5.77 2.19 -17.39
C PHE A 98 -7.26 2.45 -17.68
N GLU A 99 -7.55 3.69 -18.08
CA GLU A 99 -8.79 4.20 -18.66
C GLU A 99 -8.40 5.21 -19.75
N GLU A 100 -9.15 5.26 -20.86
CA GLU A 100 -8.85 6.13 -22.01
C GLU A 100 -8.73 7.60 -21.59
N GLY A 101 -7.66 8.28 -22.01
CA GLY A 101 -7.42 9.68 -21.65
C GLY A 101 -6.98 9.93 -20.20
N LEU A 102 -6.78 8.89 -19.39
CA LEU A 102 -6.32 9.02 -18.00
C LEU A 102 -4.82 8.75 -17.85
N THR A 103 -4.08 9.75 -17.40
CA THR A 103 -2.67 9.60 -17.03
C THR A 103 -2.55 9.17 -15.56
N ILE A 104 -1.95 8.00 -15.32
CA ILE A 104 -1.69 7.47 -13.98
C ILE A 104 -0.19 7.53 -13.65
N PHE A 105 0.13 8.05 -12.47
CA PHE A 105 1.44 7.92 -11.85
C PHE A 105 1.39 6.77 -10.83
N ARG A 106 2.07 5.66 -11.14
CA ARG A 106 2.13 4.47 -10.27
C ARG A 106 3.31 4.60 -9.33
N ARG A 107 3.11 4.33 -8.03
CA ARG A 107 4.18 4.33 -7.01
C ARG A 107 3.82 3.52 -5.77
N SER A 108 4.72 3.49 -4.80
CA SER A 108 4.46 2.99 -3.45
C SER A 108 3.87 4.09 -2.55
N LEU A 109 3.29 3.71 -1.41
CA LEU A 109 2.81 4.65 -0.39
C LEU A 109 3.96 5.35 0.33
N ARG A 110 3.71 6.59 0.75
CA ARG A 110 4.49 7.25 1.80
C ARG A 110 4.10 6.70 3.16
N GLY A 111 5.05 6.10 3.86
CA GLY A 111 4.85 5.42 5.15
C GLY A 111 5.38 6.19 6.36
N GLY A 112 6.05 7.32 6.16
CA GLY A 112 6.79 8.01 7.23
C GLY A 112 8.23 7.47 7.38
N VAL A 113 9.06 8.18 8.13
CA VAL A 113 10.51 7.91 8.28
C VAL A 113 10.91 7.48 9.68
N ALA A 114 10.06 7.70 10.70
CA ALA A 114 10.34 7.39 12.10
C ALA A 114 9.04 7.12 12.87
N PHE A 115 9.13 6.83 14.16
CA PHE A 115 7.95 6.79 15.02
C PHE A 115 7.45 8.20 15.34
N ALA A 116 6.17 8.32 15.66
CA ALA A 116 5.58 9.53 16.22
C ALA A 116 5.50 9.43 17.76
N ASP A 117 5.56 10.57 18.44
CA ASP A 117 5.14 10.68 19.84
C ASP A 117 3.65 11.07 19.97
N GLU A 118 3.19 11.24 21.21
CA GLU A 118 1.80 11.60 21.54
C GLU A 118 1.36 12.96 20.99
N TYR A 119 2.31 13.84 20.68
CA TYR A 119 2.07 15.16 20.10
C TYR A 119 2.23 15.16 18.57
N GLY A 120 2.53 14.01 17.96
CA GLY A 120 2.77 13.88 16.53
C GLY A 120 4.15 14.37 16.08
N ASN A 121 5.10 14.57 16.99
CA ASN A 121 6.49 14.89 16.69
C ASN A 121 7.31 13.62 16.44
N LEU A 122 8.53 13.80 15.91
CA LEU A 122 9.46 12.69 15.69
C LEU A 122 9.85 12.04 17.02
N SER A 123 9.79 10.71 17.06
CA SER A 123 10.33 9.88 18.13
C SER A 123 11.26 8.82 17.54
N LEU A 124 12.41 8.62 18.18
CA LEU A 124 13.28 7.48 17.88
C LEU A 124 12.83 6.21 18.59
N ILE A 125 11.90 6.31 19.54
CA ILE A 125 11.38 5.17 20.29
C ILE A 125 9.92 4.97 19.89
N ASP A 126 9.54 3.73 19.57
CA ASP A 126 8.15 3.41 19.34
C ASP A 126 7.34 3.55 20.64
N LYS A 127 6.52 4.59 20.70
CA LYS A 127 5.59 4.87 21.79
C LYS A 127 4.15 4.43 21.46
N GLY A 128 3.93 3.75 20.34
CA GLY A 128 2.61 3.28 19.90
C GLY A 128 1.74 4.31 19.17
N TYR A 129 2.27 5.47 18.79
CA TYR A 129 1.51 6.55 18.12
C TYR A 129 1.63 6.54 16.58
N GLY A 130 2.19 5.46 16.01
CA GLY A 130 2.37 5.27 14.58
C GLY A 130 3.60 5.97 14.02
N ALA A 131 3.53 6.47 12.79
CA ALA A 131 4.68 6.97 12.05
C ALA A 131 4.73 8.50 11.96
N TRP A 132 5.94 9.05 11.95
CA TRP A 132 6.23 10.45 11.66
C TRP A 132 6.78 10.62 10.24
N PRO A 133 6.38 11.67 9.48
CA PRO A 133 5.37 12.66 9.85
C PRO A 133 3.94 12.09 9.79
N LYS A 134 3.03 12.59 10.64
CA LYS A 134 1.64 12.09 10.74
C LYS A 134 0.80 12.30 9.47
N ASN A 135 1.22 13.17 8.57
CA ASN A 135 0.56 13.41 7.28
C ASN A 135 1.04 12.45 6.16
N ASN A 136 1.78 11.39 6.49
CA ASN A 136 2.12 10.33 5.55
C ASN A 136 0.86 9.65 5.00
N GLU A 137 0.95 9.06 3.82
CA GLU A 137 -0.22 8.54 3.09
C GLU A 137 -0.80 7.29 3.73
N TRP A 138 0.04 6.42 4.28
CA TRP A 138 -0.43 5.24 4.99
C TRP A 138 -1.33 5.64 6.17
N ASP A 139 -0.88 6.56 7.01
CA ASP A 139 -1.67 7.04 8.15
C ASP A 139 -2.93 7.77 7.65
N LYS A 140 -2.80 8.64 6.65
CA LYS A 140 -3.91 9.46 6.15
C LYS A 140 -5.00 8.64 5.47
N HIS A 141 -4.64 7.63 4.67
CA HIS A 141 -5.56 6.97 3.75
C HIS A 141 -5.90 5.52 4.11
N ILE A 142 -5.04 4.84 4.88
CA ILE A 142 -5.30 3.47 5.36
C ILE A 142 -5.71 3.52 6.83
N VAL A 143 -4.82 3.93 7.74
CA VAL A 143 -5.11 3.92 9.19
C VAL A 143 -6.36 4.74 9.52
N ASN A 144 -6.46 5.94 8.94
CA ASN A 144 -7.56 6.86 9.15
C ASN A 144 -8.61 6.81 8.02
N PHE A 145 -8.71 5.67 7.32
CA PHE A 145 -9.79 5.48 6.34
C PHE A 145 -11.16 5.72 7.02
N PRO A 146 -12.09 6.49 6.40
CA PRO A 146 -13.31 6.89 7.08
C PRO A 146 -14.13 5.69 7.56
N LYS A 147 -14.41 5.61 8.87
CA LYS A 147 -15.19 4.51 9.45
C LYS A 147 -16.57 4.35 8.82
N SER A 148 -17.18 5.45 8.37
CA SER A 148 -18.46 5.46 7.66
C SER A 148 -18.39 4.84 6.27
N LYS A 149 -17.19 4.56 5.76
CA LYS A 149 -16.93 3.90 4.47
C LYS A 149 -16.57 2.43 4.63
N ILE A 150 -16.58 1.89 5.84
CA ILE A 150 -16.40 0.47 6.14
C ILE A 150 -17.79 -0.13 6.43
N GLN A 151 -18.09 -1.31 5.89
CA GLN A 151 -19.38 -1.96 6.14
C GLN A 151 -19.60 -2.26 7.62
N LEU A 152 -20.87 -2.25 8.06
CA LEU A 152 -21.23 -2.53 9.45
C LEU A 152 -20.73 -3.92 9.87
N GLY A 153 -20.07 -3.98 11.04
CA GLY A 153 -19.49 -5.22 11.58
C GLY A 153 -18.19 -5.65 10.91
N ARG A 154 -17.63 -4.84 10.01
CA ARG A 154 -16.33 -5.08 9.36
C ARG A 154 -15.24 -4.19 9.93
N THR A 155 -14.01 -4.59 9.68
CA THR A 155 -12.79 -3.96 10.15
C THR A 155 -12.05 -3.26 9.02
N LEU A 156 -11.03 -2.49 9.37
CA LEU A 156 -10.12 -1.91 8.38
C LEU A 156 -9.37 -2.99 7.58
N ASP A 157 -9.12 -4.16 8.18
CA ASP A 157 -8.40 -5.24 7.53
C ASP A 157 -9.26 -5.97 6.49
N ASP A 158 -10.58 -6.00 6.68
CA ASP A 158 -11.52 -6.46 5.64
C ASP A 158 -11.56 -5.55 4.39
N VAL A 159 -10.94 -4.37 4.46
CA VAL A 159 -10.85 -3.41 3.35
C VAL A 159 -9.45 -3.43 2.73
N PHE A 160 -8.40 -3.31 3.54
CA PHE A 160 -7.03 -3.15 3.06
C PHE A 160 -6.13 -4.38 3.28
N HIS A 161 -6.62 -5.45 3.92
CA HIS A 161 -5.89 -6.72 4.07
C HIS A 161 -4.43 -6.52 4.52
N TYR A 162 -4.21 -5.56 5.42
CA TYR A 162 -2.89 -5.09 5.83
C TYR A 162 -2.22 -6.07 6.80
N THR A 163 -2.97 -7.01 7.39
CA THR A 163 -2.45 -8.05 8.30
C THR A 163 -1.64 -9.13 7.56
N ASN A 164 -1.95 -9.37 6.27
CA ASN A 164 -1.35 -10.46 5.50
C ASN A 164 0.14 -10.23 5.18
N ALA A 165 0.52 -9.01 4.83
CA ALA A 165 1.86 -8.66 4.38
C ALA A 165 2.22 -7.20 4.71
N TYR A 166 3.50 -6.98 5.02
CA TYR A 166 4.11 -5.67 5.05
C TYR A 166 4.10 -5.04 3.66
N THR A 167 3.75 -3.76 3.61
CA THR A 167 3.87 -2.95 2.40
C THR A 167 5.18 -2.17 2.44
N TRP A 168 6.03 -2.32 1.43
CA TRP A 168 7.17 -1.44 1.22
C TRP A 168 6.72 -0.01 0.95
N CYS A 169 7.35 0.96 1.62
CA CYS A 169 7.08 2.39 1.46
C CYS A 169 8.25 3.12 0.80
N GLN A 170 8.05 4.39 0.47
CA GLN A 170 9.05 5.20 -0.26
C GLN A 170 10.30 5.53 0.55
N GLU A 171 10.18 5.52 1.88
CA GLU A 171 11.10 6.18 2.78
C GLU A 171 12.27 5.30 3.24
N THR A 172 13.38 5.98 3.56
CA THR A 172 14.47 5.45 4.37
C THR A 172 14.24 5.85 5.83
N PRO A 173 14.39 4.92 6.80
CA PRO A 173 14.20 5.24 8.20
C PRO A 173 15.26 6.23 8.69
N VAL A 174 14.88 7.09 9.65
CA VAL A 174 15.83 7.86 10.46
C VAL A 174 16.74 6.90 11.24
N ASN A 175 18.03 7.19 11.30
CA ASN A 175 18.99 6.36 12.01
C ASN A 175 18.73 6.31 13.53
N GLY A 176 18.92 5.14 14.15
CA GLY A 176 18.86 4.96 15.59
C GLY A 176 17.45 4.74 16.17
N GLN A 177 16.48 4.39 15.34
CA GLN A 177 15.14 4.01 15.80
C GLN A 177 15.15 2.72 16.63
N VAL A 178 14.39 2.70 17.71
CA VAL A 178 14.27 1.59 18.65
C VAL A 178 12.80 1.20 18.76
N ASN A 179 12.52 -0.09 18.55
CA ASN A 179 11.17 -0.63 18.75
C ASN A 179 10.72 -0.52 20.22
N SER A 180 9.43 -0.69 20.49
CA SER A 180 8.83 -0.53 21.83
C SER A 180 9.43 -1.45 22.90
N GLY A 181 10.03 -2.58 22.49
CA GLY A 181 10.76 -3.50 23.37
C GLY A 181 12.21 -3.09 23.70
N GLY A 182 12.71 -1.97 23.18
CA GLY A 182 14.04 -1.45 23.51
C GLY A 182 15.25 -2.15 22.85
N THR A 183 15.04 -3.23 22.10
CA THR A 183 16.09 -4.18 21.72
C THR A 183 16.59 -4.10 20.27
N THR A 184 15.89 -3.45 19.35
CA THR A 184 16.23 -3.49 17.91
C THR A 184 16.38 -2.10 17.32
N SER A 185 17.58 -1.80 16.80
CA SER A 185 17.82 -0.67 15.91
C SER A 185 17.20 -0.96 14.54
N THR A 186 15.99 -0.46 14.26
CA THR A 186 15.34 -0.59 12.94
C THR A 186 15.83 0.49 11.97
N GLY A 187 16.36 1.60 12.50
CA GLY A 187 16.85 2.73 11.75
C GLY A 187 18.33 2.62 11.38
N ILE A 188 18.64 1.92 10.30
CA ILE A 188 19.93 2.03 9.61
C ILE A 188 19.70 2.42 8.15
N ASN A 189 20.62 3.14 7.54
CA ASN A 189 20.47 3.69 6.19
C ASN A 189 20.36 2.62 5.07
N THR A 190 20.70 1.36 5.38
CA THR A 190 20.50 0.20 4.50
C THR A 190 19.10 -0.41 4.61
N ASN A 191 18.29 0.04 5.57
CA ASN A 191 16.91 -0.41 5.73
C ASN A 191 15.92 0.51 5.02
N ARG A 192 14.69 0.03 4.84
CA ARG A 192 13.57 0.74 4.21
C ARG A 192 12.31 0.55 5.02
N ILE A 193 11.47 1.58 5.00
CA ILE A 193 10.23 1.60 5.78
C ILE A 193 9.22 0.64 5.15
N SER A 194 8.52 -0.05 6.04
CA SER A 194 7.37 -0.87 5.72
C SER A 194 6.27 -0.68 6.76
N ARG A 195 5.01 -0.87 6.35
CA ARG A 195 3.83 -0.66 7.19
C ARG A 195 2.86 -1.84 7.10
N GLY A 196 1.96 -1.96 8.09
CA GLY A 196 0.99 -3.05 8.20
C GLY A 196 1.48 -4.20 9.09
N LYS A 197 1.06 -5.43 8.78
CA LYS A 197 1.37 -6.76 9.34
C LYS A 197 1.78 -6.91 10.81
N GLN A 198 2.77 -6.17 11.29
CA GLN A 198 3.30 -6.32 12.64
C GLN A 198 2.19 -6.23 13.68
N TYR A 199 2.02 -7.32 14.44
CA TYR A 199 0.99 -7.48 15.46
C TYR A 199 -0.44 -7.18 14.97
N GLU A 200 -0.69 -7.40 13.68
CA GLU A 200 -1.99 -7.14 13.05
C GLU A 200 -2.48 -5.69 13.27
N ASN A 201 -1.56 -4.74 13.38
CA ASN A 201 -1.85 -3.35 13.66
C ASN A 201 -1.50 -2.46 12.46
N ALA A 202 -2.51 -1.76 11.92
CA ALA A 202 -2.32 -0.84 10.81
C ALA A 202 -1.37 0.32 11.15
N ASN A 203 -1.23 0.69 12.43
CA ASN A 203 -0.32 1.76 12.84
C ASN A 203 1.15 1.36 12.79
N SER A 204 1.44 0.06 12.78
CA SER A 204 2.80 -0.45 12.89
C SER A 204 3.72 0.09 11.82
N LEU A 205 4.93 0.46 12.25
CA LEU A 205 6.02 0.88 11.41
C LEU A 205 7.20 -0.06 11.68
N PHE A 206 7.72 -0.63 10.60
CA PHE A 206 8.87 -1.51 10.66
C PHE A 206 9.89 -1.08 9.61
N ALA A 207 11.16 -1.39 9.84
CA ALA A 207 12.19 -1.18 8.84
C ALA A 207 13.02 -2.45 8.69
N ALA A 208 13.24 -2.83 7.44
CA ALA A 208 13.95 -4.04 7.07
C ALA A 208 15.01 -3.72 5.99
N PRO A 209 16.06 -4.55 5.84
CA PRO A 209 17.09 -4.34 4.81
C PRO A 209 16.48 -4.15 3.43
N SER A 210 16.98 -3.19 2.64
CA SER A 210 16.47 -2.87 1.30
C SER A 210 16.52 -4.06 0.34
N LYS A 211 17.40 -5.02 0.61
CA LYS A 211 17.62 -6.26 -0.15
C LYS A 211 16.78 -7.45 0.31
N LEU A 212 15.96 -7.30 1.36
CA LEU A 212 15.16 -8.41 1.90
C LEU A 212 14.21 -8.97 0.83
N LEU A 213 14.26 -10.29 0.63
CA LEU A 213 13.33 -11.05 -0.20
C LEU A 213 12.53 -11.97 0.73
N ASP A 214 11.30 -11.59 1.03
CA ASP A 214 10.48 -12.31 2.01
C ASP A 214 9.01 -12.33 1.54
N PRO A 215 8.30 -13.47 1.65
CA PRO A 215 6.90 -13.57 1.24
C PRO A 215 5.96 -12.69 2.06
N LEU A 216 6.40 -12.18 3.21
CA LEU A 216 5.62 -11.29 4.06
C LEU A 216 5.87 -9.81 3.74
N TRP A 217 6.77 -9.47 2.81
CA TRP A 217 7.02 -8.10 2.36
C TRP A 217 6.72 -7.95 0.88
N GLY A 218 6.03 -6.87 0.53
CA GLY A 218 5.65 -6.67 -0.85
C GLY A 218 5.19 -5.28 -1.22
N PHE A 219 4.80 -5.17 -2.48
CA PHE A 219 4.36 -3.96 -3.14
C PHE A 219 2.84 -3.85 -3.11
N ARG A 220 2.35 -2.71 -2.61
CA ARG A 220 0.95 -2.27 -2.71
C ARG A 220 0.92 -1.05 -3.61
N PRO A 221 0.45 -1.16 -4.87
CA PRO A 221 0.46 -0.04 -5.78
C PRO A 221 -0.49 1.07 -5.34
N VAL A 222 -0.07 2.29 -5.61
CA VAL A 222 -0.84 3.53 -5.54
C VAL A 222 -0.93 4.10 -6.94
N PHE A 223 -2.13 4.47 -7.37
CA PHE A 223 -2.38 5.19 -8.61
C PHE A 223 -2.78 6.63 -8.28
N GLU A 224 -1.92 7.55 -8.66
CA GLU A 224 -2.16 8.98 -8.57
C GLU A 224 -2.52 9.52 -9.96
N TYR A 225 -3.58 10.29 -10.07
CA TYR A 225 -4.09 10.79 -11.35
C TYR A 225 -4.74 12.17 -11.18
N ARG A 226 -4.90 12.89 -12.30
CA ARG A 226 -5.65 14.15 -12.32
C ARG A 226 -7.14 13.87 -12.59
N GLU A 227 -7.98 14.44 -11.75
CA GLU A 227 -9.44 14.54 -11.93
C GLU A 227 -9.82 15.89 -12.53
#